data_AF-A0A8J6J5Y9-F1
#
_entry.id   AF-A0A8J6J5Y9-F1
#
_cell.length_a   1.000
_cell.length_b   1.000
_cell.length_c   1.000
_cell.angle_alpha   90.00
_cell.angle_beta   90.00
_cell.angle_gamma   90.00
#
_symmetry.space_group_name_H-M   'P 1'
#
loop_
_entity.id
_entity.type
_entity.pdbx_description
1 polymer ?
#
loop_
_entity_poly.entity_id
_entity_poly.type
_entity_poly.pdbx_seq_one_letter_code
_entity_poly.pdbx_strand_id
1 'polypeptide(L)'
;MKYIDFTTSLPQSYDPEQLARRVRHLSARLRDFGPGGPELLSADQTTGQVRARFPGHSADDIRRQLEERFGIRTRLDGDALLFQLTPHIAFEELDHVWGCLFELLF
;
A
#
# COMPACT_ATOMS: atom_id res chain seq x y z
N MET A 1 -0.44 -3.99 19.10
CA MET A 1 -0.82 -3.60 17.73
C MET A 1 0.44 -3.69 16.87
N LYS A 2 0.43 -4.49 15.81
CA LYS A 2 1.60 -4.62 14.91
C LYS A 2 1.63 -3.39 14.01
N TYR A 3 2.76 -2.71 13.95
CA TYR A 3 2.92 -1.51 13.14
C TYR A 3 3.47 -1.87 11.76
N ILE A 4 2.86 -1.37 10.69
CA ILE A 4 3.30 -1.61 9.32
C ILE A 4 3.75 -0.28 8.73
N ASP A 5 5.01 -0.21 8.29
CA ASP A 5 5.60 1.05 7.80
C ASP A 5 6.01 0.95 6.32
N PHE A 6 5.15 1.48 5.44
CA PHE A 6 5.41 1.63 4.01
C PHE A 6 6.14 2.93 3.66
N THR A 7 6.77 3.59 4.63
CA THR A 7 7.60 4.78 4.43
C THR A 7 9.08 4.44 4.49
N THR A 8 9.44 3.19 4.80
CA THR A 8 10.84 2.77 4.89
C THR A 8 11.44 2.61 3.49
N SER A 9 12.63 3.15 3.26
CA SER A 9 13.31 3.02 1.97
C SER A 9 13.75 1.58 1.71
N LEU A 10 13.78 1.19 0.44
CA LEU A 10 14.27 -0.12 0.03
C LEU A 10 15.74 -0.30 0.46
N PRO A 11 16.11 -1.41 1.13
CA PRO A 11 17.49 -1.66 1.53
C PRO A 11 18.39 -1.87 0.31
N GLN A 12 19.70 -1.66 0.47
CA GLN A 12 20.68 -1.82 -0.63
C GLN A 12 20.80 -3.28 -1.12
N SER A 13 20.54 -4.25 -0.25
CA SER A 13 20.59 -5.67 -0.58
C SER A 13 19.23 -6.30 -0.36
N TYR A 14 18.63 -6.81 -1.42
CA TYR A 14 17.37 -7.53 -1.41
C TYR A 14 17.31 -8.52 -2.58
N ASP A 15 16.39 -9.46 -2.49
CA ASP A 15 16.03 -10.35 -3.60
C ASP A 15 14.99 -9.65 -4.50
N PRO A 16 15.33 -9.29 -5.76
CA PRO A 16 14.43 -8.57 -6.65
C PRO A 16 13.14 -9.33 -6.96
N GLU A 17 13.19 -10.67 -7.05
CA GLU A 17 11.99 -11.47 -7.32
C GLU A 17 11.02 -11.46 -6.14
N GLN A 18 11.55 -11.49 -4.91
CA GLN A 18 10.71 -11.37 -3.71
C GLN A 18 10.04 -10.00 -3.61
N LEU A 19 10.73 -8.93 -3.98
CA LEU A 19 10.15 -7.59 -4.04
C LEU A 19 9.07 -7.52 -5.13
N ALA A 20 9.38 -7.98 -6.33
CA ALA A 20 8.46 -7.99 -7.47
C ALA A 20 7.18 -8.77 -7.15
N ARG A 21 7.29 -9.92 -6.47
CA ARG A 21 6.13 -10.70 -6.00
C ARG A 21 5.22 -9.92 -5.05
N ARG A 22 5.79 -9.14 -4.12
CA ARG A 22 5.01 -8.30 -3.19
C ARG A 22 4.30 -7.16 -3.91
N VAL A 23 5.00 -6.51 -4.85
CA VAL A 23 4.41 -5.48 -5.72
C VAL A 23 3.23 -6.05 -6.50
N ARG A 24 3.40 -7.21 -7.15
CA ARG A 24 2.32 -7.88 -7.88
C ARG A 24 1.15 -8.24 -6.97
N HIS A 25 1.43 -8.73 -5.75
CA HIS A 25 0.40 -9.10 -4.77
C HIS A 25 -0.43 -7.90 -4.32
N LEU A 26 0.20 -6.84 -3.82
CA LEU A 26 -0.52 -5.64 -3.40
C LEU A 26 -1.29 -5.02 -4.59
N SER A 27 -0.67 -5.00 -5.78
CA SER A 27 -1.32 -4.48 -6.98
C SER A 27 -2.53 -5.30 -7.43
N ALA A 28 -2.55 -6.61 -7.19
CA ALA A 28 -3.72 -7.45 -7.45
C ALA A 28 -4.82 -7.12 -6.43
N ARG A 29 -4.47 -7.12 -5.13
CA ARG A 29 -5.39 -6.78 -4.04
C ARG A 29 -6.07 -5.43 -4.22
N LEU A 30 -5.32 -4.39 -4.59
CA LEU A 30 -5.91 -3.06 -4.83
C LEU A 30 -6.90 -3.05 -6.01
N ARG A 31 -6.65 -3.87 -7.05
CA ARG A 31 -7.58 -4.01 -8.19
C ARG A 31 -8.82 -4.85 -7.86
N ASP A 32 -8.72 -5.75 -6.89
CA ASP A 32 -9.82 -6.65 -6.49
C ASP A 32 -10.99 -5.93 -5.79
N PHE A 33 -10.84 -4.66 -5.41
CA PHE A 33 -11.92 -3.87 -4.81
C PHE A 33 -13.13 -3.64 -5.75
N GLY A 34 -12.90 -3.61 -7.06
CA GLY A 34 -13.95 -3.25 -8.02
C GLY A 34 -14.36 -1.77 -7.96
N PRO A 35 -15.57 -1.42 -8.43
CA PRO A 35 -16.03 -0.03 -8.49
C PRO A 35 -16.05 0.67 -7.12
N GLY A 36 -15.56 1.91 -7.06
CA GLY A 36 -15.43 2.67 -5.81
C GLY A 36 -14.17 2.35 -5.00
N GLY A 37 -13.38 1.36 -5.43
CA GLY A 37 -12.11 1.01 -4.83
C GLY A 37 -10.95 1.96 -5.18
N PRO A 38 -9.74 1.65 -4.65
CA PRO A 38 -8.52 2.35 -5.01
C PRO A 38 -8.22 2.21 -6.51
N GLU A 39 -7.77 3.29 -7.13
CA GLU A 39 -7.26 3.25 -8.50
C GLU A 39 -5.73 3.21 -8.48
N LEU A 40 -5.18 2.11 -8.99
CA LEU A 40 -3.75 1.91 -9.08
C LEU A 40 -3.13 2.79 -10.18
N LEU A 41 -2.29 3.75 -9.77
CA LEU A 41 -1.59 4.66 -10.67
C LEU A 41 -0.30 4.05 -11.23
N SER A 42 0.47 3.36 -10.37
CA SER A 42 1.68 2.66 -10.79
C SER A 42 2.05 1.53 -9.83
N ALA A 43 2.77 0.54 -10.34
CA ALA A 43 3.31 -0.58 -9.57
C ALA A 43 4.69 -0.97 -10.12
N ASP A 44 5.74 -0.42 -9.52
CA ASP A 44 7.11 -0.61 -9.95
C ASP A 44 7.74 -1.79 -9.18
N GLN A 45 7.97 -2.88 -9.92
CA GLN A 45 8.55 -4.11 -9.38
C GLN A 45 10.04 -3.99 -9.05
N THR A 46 10.74 -3.00 -9.63
CA THR A 46 12.16 -2.76 -9.43
C THR A 46 12.39 -1.90 -8.19
N THR A 47 11.61 -0.83 -8.01
CA THR A 47 11.76 0.09 -6.87
C THR A 47 10.90 -0.30 -5.67
N GLY A 48 9.92 -1.19 -5.84
CA GLY A 48 9.00 -1.57 -4.77
C GLY A 48 7.85 -0.58 -4.55
N GLN A 49 7.72 0.43 -5.40
CA GLN A 49 6.74 1.50 -5.22
C GLN A 49 5.39 1.11 -5.82
N VAL A 50 4.34 1.19 -5.00
CA VAL A 50 2.96 1.06 -5.43
C VAL A 50 2.24 2.37 -5.12
N ARG A 51 1.63 2.99 -6.13
CA ARG A 51 0.90 4.26 -6.00
C ARG A 51 -0.57 4.02 -6.31
N ALA A 52 -1.45 4.48 -5.43
CA ALA A 52 -2.89 4.39 -5.63
C ALA A 52 -3.58 5.67 -5.19
N ARG A 53 -4.54 6.14 -5.99
CA ARG A 53 -5.47 7.21 -5.61
C ARG A 53 -6.79 6.60 -5.14
N PHE A 54 -7.59 7.39 -4.44
CA PHE A 54 -8.84 6.95 -3.83
C PHE A 54 -9.99 7.84 -4.31
N PRO A 55 -10.61 7.56 -5.47
CA PRO A 55 -11.64 8.41 -6.04
C PRO A 55 -12.81 8.63 -5.07
N GLY A 56 -13.21 9.89 -4.87
CA GLY A 56 -14.26 10.25 -3.92
C GLY A 56 -13.78 10.37 -2.46
N HIS A 57 -12.51 10.07 -2.18
CA HIS A 57 -11.91 10.19 -0.84
C HIS A 57 -10.67 11.09 -0.88
N SER A 58 -10.39 11.77 0.24
CA SER A 58 -9.14 12.50 0.41
C SER A 58 -8.01 11.53 0.74
N ALA A 59 -6.95 11.50 -0.06
CA ALA A 59 -5.79 10.65 0.23
C ALA A 59 -5.17 10.97 1.61
N ASP A 60 -5.12 12.24 2.02
CA ASP A 60 -4.61 12.60 3.36
C ASP A 60 -5.48 12.05 4.48
N ASP A 61 -6.80 12.07 4.30
CA ASP A 61 -7.72 11.49 5.28
C ASP A 61 -7.53 9.97 5.37
N ILE A 62 -7.48 9.26 4.24
CA ILE A 62 -7.21 7.82 4.22
C ILE A 62 -5.85 7.51 4.88
N ARG A 63 -4.79 8.27 4.58
CA ARG A 63 -3.48 8.10 5.23
C ARG A 63 -3.57 8.26 6.74
N ARG A 64 -4.23 9.31 7.22
CA ARG A 64 -4.40 9.58 8.64
C ARG A 64 -5.18 8.46 9.32
N GLN A 65 -6.29 8.02 8.72
CA GLN A 65 -7.10 6.92 9.24
C GLN A 65 -6.33 5.60 9.29
N LEU A 66 -5.54 5.28 8.25
CA LEU A 66 -4.65 4.11 8.23
C LEU A 66 -3.65 4.13 9.40
N GLU A 67 -3.04 5.29 9.67
CA GLU A 67 -2.05 5.44 10.74
C GLU A 67 -2.71 5.40 12.12
N GLU A 68 -3.78 6.15 12.34
CA GLU A 68 -4.42 6.33 13.65
C GLU A 68 -5.22 5.10 14.09
N ARG A 69 -5.97 4.46 13.17
CA ARG A 69 -6.84 3.31 13.52
C ARG A 69 -6.13 1.98 13.43
N PHE A 70 -5.22 1.82 12.46
CA PHE A 70 -4.66 0.51 12.12
C PHE A 70 -3.15 0.44 12.30
N GLY A 71 -2.47 1.56 12.60
CA GLY A 71 -1.01 1.57 12.74
C GLY A 71 -0.29 1.30 11.42
N ILE A 72 -0.89 1.70 10.29
CA ILE A 72 -0.34 1.54 8.94
C ILE A 72 0.15 2.90 8.45
N ARG A 73 1.47 3.03 8.28
CA ARG A 73 2.09 4.25 7.78
C ARG A 73 2.32 4.18 6.28
N THR A 74 1.87 5.21 5.56
CA THR A 74 2.10 5.40 4.12
C THR A 74 2.51 6.85 3.85
N ARG A 75 3.06 7.14 2.66
CA ARG A 75 3.41 8.51 2.26
C ARG A 75 2.32 9.08 1.36
N LEU A 76 2.04 10.37 1.53
CA LEU A 76 1.32 11.14 0.52
C LEU A 76 2.24 11.39 -0.67
N ASP A 77 1.65 11.33 -1.86
CA ASP A 77 2.30 11.69 -3.11
C ASP A 77 1.25 12.33 -4.03
N GLY A 78 1.15 13.66 -3.95
CA GLY A 78 0.07 14.41 -4.58
C GLY A 78 -1.29 14.06 -3.97
N ASP A 79 -2.23 13.63 -4.83
CA ASP A 79 -3.57 13.16 -4.47
C ASP A 79 -3.65 11.64 -4.26
N ALA A 80 -2.49 10.97 -4.16
CA ALA A 80 -2.37 9.53 -4.02
C ALA A 80 -1.59 9.13 -2.76
N LEU A 81 -1.67 7.85 -2.42
CA LEU A 81 -0.78 7.22 -1.44
C LEU A 81 0.29 6.40 -2.13
N LEU A 82 1.51 6.52 -1.61
CA LEU A 82 2.66 5.72 -1.96
C LEU A 82 2.90 4.67 -0.87
N PHE A 83 2.91 3.42 -1.29
CA PHE A 83 3.31 2.26 -0.51
C PHE A 83 4.71 1.83 -0.97
N GLN A 84 5.72 2.08 -0.14
CA GLN A 84 7.07 1.57 -0.39
C GLN A 84 7.17 0.14 0.15
N LEU A 85 7.15 -0.83 -0.76
CA LEU A 85 7.37 -2.22 -0.40
C LEU A 85 8.84 -2.50 -0.19
N THR A 86 9.08 -3.42 0.73
CA THR A 86 10.38 -3.91 1.15
C THR A 86 10.29 -5.41 1.38
N PRO A 87 11.42 -6.14 1.40
CA PRO A 87 11.40 -7.58 1.63
C PRO A 87 10.85 -8.01 3.00
N HIS A 88 10.90 -7.13 4.00
CA HIS A 88 10.45 -7.44 5.37
C HIS A 88 8.93 -7.38 5.55
N ILE A 89 8.22 -6.75 4.62
CA ILE A 89 6.75 -6.75 4.65
C ILE A 89 6.26 -8.14 4.23
N ALA A 90 5.51 -8.79 5.11
CA ALA A 90 4.93 -10.11 4.88
C ALA A 90 3.69 -10.02 3.97
N PHE A 91 3.32 -11.12 3.31
CA PHE A 91 2.12 -11.14 2.46
C PHE A 91 0.84 -10.93 3.29
N GLU A 92 0.81 -11.44 4.52
CA GLU A 92 -0.26 -11.26 5.49
C GLU A 92 -0.45 -9.79 5.88
N GLU A 93 0.62 -8.99 5.88
CA GLU A 93 0.55 -7.55 6.13
C GLU A 93 -0.06 -6.82 4.93
N LEU A 94 0.22 -7.27 3.70
CA LEU A 94 -0.43 -6.72 2.50
C LEU A 94 -1.93 -7.03 2.48
N ASP A 95 -2.32 -8.24 2.88
CA ASP A 95 -3.72 -8.63 3.00
C ASP A 95 -4.43 -7.89 4.16
N HIS A 96 -3.72 -7.63 5.25
CA HIS A 96 -4.24 -6.81 6.34
C HIS A 96 -4.53 -5.37 5.89
N VAL A 97 -3.59 -4.75 5.18
CA VAL A 97 -3.76 -3.39 4.63
C VAL A 97 -4.93 -3.33 3.66
N TRP A 98 -5.09 -4.35 2.82
CA TRP A 98 -6.26 -4.48 1.95
C TRP A 98 -7.57 -4.48 2.75
N GLY A 99 -7.66 -5.27 3.83
CA GLY A 99 -8.83 -5.30 4.70
C GLY A 99 -9.12 -3.97 5.39
N CYS A 100 -8.08 -3.28 5.88
CA CYS A 100 -8.22 -1.95 6.49
C CYS A 100 -8.69 -0.91 5.46
N LEU A 101 -8.17 -0.94 4.24
CA LEU A 101 -8.64 -0.08 3.15
C LEU A 101 -10.11 -0.38 2.81
N PHE A 102 -10.53 -1.64 2.87
CA PHE A 102 -11.94 -2.01 2.67
C PHE A 102 -12.84 -1.37 3.73
N GLU A 103 -12.47 -1.46 5.01
CA GLU A 103 -13.22 -0.84 6.12
C GLU A 103 -13.26 0.70 6.05
N LEU A 104 -12.29 1.34 5.38
CA LEU A 104 -12.26 2.80 5.23
C LEU A 104 -13.09 3.30 4.05
N LEU A 105 -13.22 2.50 3.00
CA LEU A 105 -13.86 2.91 1.75
C LEU A 105 -15.34 2.47 1.69
N PHE A 106 -15.74 1.46 2.47
CA PHE A 106 -17.07 0.85 2.48
C PHE A 106 -17.59 0.66 3.91
#